data_AF-A0A0L8FTR6-F1
#
_entry.id   AF-A0A0L8FTR6-F1
#
_cell.length_a   1.000
_cell.length_b   1.000
_cell.length_c   1.000
_cell.angle_alpha   90.00
_cell.angle_beta   90.00
_cell.angle_gamma   90.00
#
_symmetry.space_group_name_H-M   'P 1'
#
loop_
_entity.id
_entity.type
_entity.pdbx_description
1 polymer ?
#
loop_
_entity_poly.entity_id
_entity_poly.type
_entity_poly.pdbx_seq_one_letter_code
_entity_poly.pdbx_strand_id
1 'polypeptide(L)'
;MAWTRFWLSLIVAVFIHGVYVLCDNEKGCKIGDYDFSPLDLSYPWMSVSLSNDTYWISICSAVNHDKCPTGSSVCRERSGSFISVGNYTSSPSMFENEDKEITVSFTGGVCPSNSSAHLRTDILFKCGKTLGSPNFLSQDNSCTEVFEWESLVACKKRPEKVVKEVPCYVYVKGKKRDLTPLIKLKGAYKLVTDSDGSPHFVTNICRAITEDPADQLGCPKGSASCGKIQKFLVDAGQPTTALRAIDERTLQLVYKSETSASSCVNTPQTVITFICPANGRVSHPPLVSQSGCLFEIDWITQYACEESEISVKNSLKLIREKDNIDFDLTPLSKENYIVDVTEKDGSKYKISLAIGHTIECFGSVDDDKYHPSVCQRKPNNKEFARALGNEQHSVLRYSDGHLTLTYKEGQPCSSNFKRKTIIEFHCNKSAVNSKPVYRYEEYCSYYLDWYTPYACIDHPLQEKCSVVDNGKLFDLSSLRYTSDNNWVALNGHEYNDDAEILLNVCHDIMPSGKAVKCPTDSAICLKKFDGTTKSLGRYQHEPVYNDVTKTLQLNYTDGDKCRSGKIFTVITFFCSPGISDNAPVVVTKSSDDCSYYLEWHTAAACVVTKKKGADCQVENKIAGKR
;
A
#
# COMPACT_ATOMS: atom_id res chain seq x y z
N MET A 1 25.71 44.79 43.40
CA MET A 1 25.07 45.25 44.65
C MET A 1 23.73 45.86 44.28
N ALA A 2 22.70 45.04 44.11
CA ALA A 2 21.80 44.54 45.15
C ALA A 2 20.79 45.60 45.60
N TRP A 3 19.57 45.53 45.05
CA TRP A 3 18.35 46.04 45.70
C TRP A 3 17.24 45.02 45.43
N THR A 4 16.81 44.36 46.50
CA THR A 4 15.78 43.33 46.57
C THR A 4 14.38 43.97 46.55
N ARG A 5 13.45 43.37 45.79
CA ARG A 5 12.00 43.62 45.88
C ARG A 5 11.32 42.39 46.47
N PHE A 6 10.61 42.57 47.57
CA PHE A 6 9.57 41.68 48.09
C PHE A 6 8.27 42.46 48.07
N TRP A 7 7.20 41.95 47.47
CA TRP A 7 5.83 42.28 47.86
C TRP A 7 4.92 41.10 47.47
N LEU A 8 4.40 40.42 48.51
CA LEU A 8 3.24 39.51 48.41
C LEU A 8 1.99 40.34 48.10
N SER A 9 1.05 39.79 47.34
CA SER A 9 -0.32 40.30 47.26
C SER A 9 -1.34 39.19 47.54
N LEU A 10 -2.24 39.56 48.44
CA LEU A 10 -3.37 38.82 48.98
C LEU A 10 -4.49 38.64 47.93
N ILE A 11 -5.20 37.53 48.03
CA ILE A 11 -6.49 37.22 47.37
C ILE A 11 -7.63 37.68 48.30
N VAL A 12 -8.67 38.37 47.78
CA VAL A 12 -10.12 38.23 48.13
C VAL A 12 -10.91 38.90 46.98
N ALA A 13 -11.44 38.17 45.99
CA ALA A 13 -12.80 37.61 45.87
C ALA A 13 -13.93 38.62 45.58
N VAL A 14 -14.41 38.61 44.32
CA VAL A 14 -15.76 39.04 43.91
C VAL A 14 -16.36 37.89 43.06
N PHE A 15 -17.55 37.45 43.44
CA PHE A 15 -18.40 36.39 42.86
C PHE A 15 -19.82 37.01 42.90
N ILE A 16 -20.80 36.89 41.99
CA ILE A 16 -21.30 35.83 41.08
C ILE A 16 -22.22 36.57 40.06
N HIS A 17 -22.21 36.38 38.73
CA HIS A 17 -23.05 35.42 37.98
C HIS A 17 -22.69 35.47 36.50
N GLY A 18 -22.25 34.33 35.97
CA GLY A 18 -21.84 34.17 34.58
C GLY A 18 -20.99 32.90 34.53
N VAL A 19 -21.65 31.75 34.65
CA VAL A 19 -21.02 30.44 34.54
C VAL A 19 -20.49 30.32 33.12
N TYR A 20 -19.23 30.68 32.92
CA TYR A 20 -18.43 30.08 31.86
C TYR A 20 -18.33 28.60 32.23
N VAL A 21 -19.18 27.80 31.61
CA VAL A 21 -18.99 26.35 31.57
C VAL A 21 -17.72 26.13 30.75
N LEU A 22 -16.58 26.10 31.42
CA LEU A 22 -15.44 25.33 30.96
C LEU A 22 -15.91 23.88 30.93
N CYS A 23 -16.45 23.44 29.80
CA CYS A 23 -16.51 22.02 29.48
C CYS A 23 -15.09 21.56 29.16
N ASP A 24 -14.26 21.44 30.20
CA ASP A 24 -13.08 20.59 30.18
C ASP A 24 -13.41 19.35 31.02
N ASN A 25 -14.32 18.55 30.48
CA ASN A 25 -14.60 17.20 30.94
C ASN A 25 -14.00 16.26 29.89
N GLU A 26 -12.68 16.23 29.76
CA GLU A 26 -12.01 15.03 29.24
C GLU A 26 -12.28 13.90 30.24
N LYS A 27 -13.44 13.24 30.09
CA LYS A 27 -13.66 11.91 30.67
C LYS A 27 -12.71 10.97 29.95
N GLY A 28 -11.47 10.88 30.44
CA GLY A 28 -10.50 9.92 29.91
C GLY A 28 -11.07 8.51 30.02
N CYS A 29 -11.17 7.80 28.90
CA CYS A 29 -11.61 6.42 28.85
C CYS A 29 -10.46 5.51 29.28
N LYS A 30 -10.38 5.21 30.58
CA LYS A 30 -9.33 4.34 31.13
C LYS A 30 -9.92 2.99 31.54
N ILE A 31 -9.29 1.91 31.09
CA ILE A 31 -9.60 0.54 31.49
C ILE A 31 -8.32 -0.06 32.06
N GLY A 32 -8.29 -0.22 33.38
CA GLY A 32 -7.05 -0.49 34.11
C GLY A 32 -6.02 0.63 33.90
N ASP A 33 -4.78 0.25 33.56
CA ASP A 33 -3.68 1.20 33.31
C ASP A 33 -3.65 1.74 31.87
N TYR A 34 -4.59 1.31 31.02
CA TYR A 34 -4.61 1.65 29.60
C TYR A 34 -5.67 2.70 29.29
N ASP A 35 -5.29 3.69 28.50
CA ASP A 35 -6.16 4.77 28.07
C ASP A 35 -6.70 4.52 26.65
N PHE A 36 -7.96 4.15 26.56
CA PHE A 36 -8.69 3.84 25.33
C PHE A 36 -9.32 5.08 24.69
N SER A 37 -9.11 6.29 25.23
CA SER A 37 -9.65 7.54 24.65
C SER A 37 -9.35 7.73 23.16
N PRO A 38 -8.18 7.31 22.60
CA PRO A 38 -7.94 7.39 21.16
C PRO A 38 -8.91 6.55 20.29
N LEU A 39 -9.63 5.59 20.87
CA LEU A 39 -10.67 4.82 20.18
C LEU A 39 -12.08 5.39 20.39
N ASP A 40 -12.26 6.38 21.25
CA ASP A 40 -13.55 7.05 21.51
C ASP A 40 -13.80 8.11 20.44
N LEU A 41 -14.26 7.63 19.29
CA LEU A 41 -14.60 8.46 18.14
C LEU A 41 -16.11 8.72 18.11
N SER A 42 -16.51 9.80 17.43
CA SER A 42 -17.93 10.15 17.25
C SER A 42 -18.78 9.10 16.50
N TYR A 43 -18.12 8.12 15.90
CA TYR A 43 -18.72 7.04 15.11
C TYR A 43 -18.15 5.68 15.57
N PRO A 44 -18.95 4.60 15.45
CA PRO A 44 -18.54 3.28 15.91
C PRO A 44 -17.50 2.62 14.99
N TRP A 45 -16.73 1.70 15.57
CA TRP A 45 -15.84 0.80 14.84
C TRP A 45 -16.66 -0.34 14.22
N MET A 46 -16.26 -0.80 13.04
CA MET A 46 -16.98 -1.85 12.31
C MET A 46 -16.13 -3.11 12.17
N SER A 47 -16.74 -4.29 12.30
CA SER A 47 -16.12 -5.56 11.94
C SER A 47 -17.15 -6.47 11.26
N VAL A 48 -16.69 -7.42 10.44
CA VAL A 48 -17.58 -8.38 9.77
C VAL A 48 -17.08 -9.79 10.02
N SER A 49 -17.99 -10.69 10.40
CA SER A 49 -17.67 -12.12 10.61
C SER A 49 -17.58 -12.91 9.31
N LEU A 50 -17.13 -14.16 9.41
CA LEU A 50 -17.11 -15.11 8.29
C LEU A 50 -18.52 -15.43 7.76
N SER A 51 -19.55 -15.31 8.61
CA SER A 51 -20.97 -15.45 8.26
C SER A 51 -21.60 -14.17 7.71
N ASN A 52 -20.80 -13.12 7.49
CA ASN A 52 -21.23 -11.82 7.00
C ASN A 52 -22.18 -11.07 7.96
N ASP A 53 -22.06 -11.33 9.27
CA ASP A 53 -22.70 -10.51 10.30
C ASP A 53 -21.87 -9.25 10.50
N THR A 54 -22.54 -8.10 10.65
CA THR A 54 -21.86 -6.81 10.85
C THR A 54 -21.88 -6.44 12.32
N TYR A 55 -20.73 -6.03 12.85
CA TYR A 55 -20.55 -5.64 14.23
C TYR A 55 -20.20 -4.16 14.32
N TRP A 56 -20.89 -3.46 15.21
CA TRP A 56 -20.64 -2.08 15.59
C TRP A 56 -20.11 -2.05 17.02
N ILE A 57 -18.91 -1.53 17.20
CA ILE A 57 -18.14 -1.61 18.46
C ILE A 57 -17.80 -0.20 18.94
N SER A 58 -18.01 0.06 20.22
CA SER A 58 -17.59 1.29 20.91
C SER A 58 -17.15 0.94 22.32
N ILE A 59 -15.88 1.21 22.66
CA ILE A 59 -15.28 0.74 23.92
C ILE A 59 -15.66 1.66 25.10
N CYS A 60 -15.68 2.96 24.85
CA CYS A 60 -15.71 4.01 25.87
C CYS A 60 -17.10 4.61 26.10
N SER A 61 -18.03 4.28 25.21
CA SER A 61 -19.38 4.82 25.14
C SER A 61 -20.31 3.77 24.55
N ALA A 62 -21.62 3.99 24.67
CA ALA A 62 -22.58 3.21 23.91
C ALA A 62 -22.45 3.51 22.41
N VAL A 63 -22.62 2.49 21.58
CA VAL A 63 -22.58 2.58 20.12
C VAL A 63 -23.54 3.65 19.63
N ASN A 64 -22.99 4.63 18.91
CA ASN A 64 -23.77 5.66 18.22
C ASN A 64 -24.32 5.13 16.89
N HIS A 65 -25.41 4.36 16.94
CA HIS A 65 -26.07 3.80 15.75
C HIS A 65 -27.57 3.64 15.98
N ASP A 66 -28.40 4.24 15.13
CA ASP A 66 -29.85 4.40 15.34
C ASP A 66 -30.63 3.10 15.54
N LYS A 67 -30.16 1.99 14.95
CA LYS A 67 -30.81 0.67 15.03
C LYS A 67 -30.27 -0.22 16.16
N CYS A 68 -29.18 0.16 16.80
CA CYS A 68 -28.59 -0.65 17.85
C CYS A 68 -29.35 -0.47 19.16
N PRO A 69 -29.53 -1.54 19.96
CA PRO A 69 -30.18 -1.42 21.26
C PRO A 69 -29.47 -0.39 22.15
N THR A 70 -30.25 0.44 22.85
CA THR A 70 -29.72 1.48 23.72
C THR A 70 -28.79 0.91 24.79
N GLY A 71 -27.62 1.54 24.96
CA GLY A 71 -26.62 1.09 25.94
C GLY A 71 -25.77 -0.09 25.48
N SER A 72 -25.78 -0.47 24.19
CA SER A 72 -24.86 -1.49 23.65
C SER A 72 -23.45 -0.89 23.48
N SER A 73 -22.41 -1.58 23.96
CA SER A 73 -21.01 -1.34 23.58
C SER A 73 -20.65 -2.12 22.31
N VAL A 74 -21.23 -3.30 22.15
CA VAL A 74 -21.12 -4.10 20.93
C VAL A 74 -22.50 -4.53 20.46
N CYS A 75 -22.79 -4.19 19.21
CA CYS A 75 -24.06 -4.43 18.55
C CYS A 75 -23.83 -5.26 17.30
N ARG A 76 -24.56 -6.36 17.15
CA ARG A 76 -24.48 -7.24 15.98
C ARG A 76 -25.72 -7.08 15.11
N GLU A 77 -25.50 -6.91 13.82
CA GLU A 77 -26.51 -6.99 12.77
C GLU A 77 -26.42 -8.34 12.05
N ARG A 78 -27.55 -9.06 11.99
CA ARG A 78 -27.74 -10.26 11.19
C ARG A 78 -29.06 -10.15 10.42
N SER A 79 -28.99 -10.16 9.09
CA SER A 79 -30.17 -10.11 8.21
C SER A 79 -31.13 -8.96 8.55
N GLY A 80 -30.60 -7.78 8.90
CA GLY A 80 -31.36 -6.59 9.30
C GLY A 80 -31.87 -6.59 10.75
N SER A 81 -31.62 -7.65 11.52
CA SER A 81 -31.91 -7.69 12.96
C SER A 81 -30.69 -7.25 13.76
N PHE A 82 -30.90 -6.29 14.69
CA PHE A 82 -29.85 -5.70 15.52
C PHE A 82 -30.02 -6.17 16.96
N ILE A 83 -28.97 -6.76 17.54
CA ILE A 83 -28.97 -7.21 18.94
C ILE A 83 -27.74 -6.72 19.69
N SER A 84 -27.88 -6.51 21.00
CA SER A 84 -26.75 -6.23 21.88
C SER A 84 -26.05 -7.54 22.24
N VAL A 85 -24.79 -7.66 21.87
CA VAL A 85 -23.90 -8.78 22.21
C VAL A 85 -22.89 -8.41 23.30
N GLY A 86 -22.85 -7.13 23.68
CA GLY A 86 -22.11 -6.62 24.82
C GLY A 86 -22.68 -5.26 25.25
N ASN A 87 -23.13 -5.14 26.49
CA ASN A 87 -23.63 -3.88 27.01
C ASN A 87 -22.48 -2.97 27.44
N TYR A 88 -22.66 -1.66 27.25
CA TYR A 88 -21.73 -0.66 27.74
C TYR A 88 -21.70 -0.67 29.27
N THR A 89 -20.49 -0.58 29.80
CA THR A 89 -20.21 -0.40 31.21
C THR A 89 -19.00 0.54 31.33
N SER A 90 -19.01 1.41 32.33
CA SER A 90 -17.88 2.31 32.60
C SER A 90 -16.64 1.57 33.14
N SER A 91 -16.80 0.29 33.50
CA SER A 91 -15.72 -0.53 34.06
C SER A 91 -15.86 -1.96 33.54
N PRO A 92 -15.56 -2.20 32.25
CA PRO A 92 -15.60 -3.54 31.69
C PRO A 92 -14.54 -4.43 32.35
N SER A 93 -14.82 -5.73 32.42
CA SER A 93 -13.84 -6.69 32.92
C SER A 93 -12.64 -6.75 31.97
N MET A 94 -11.45 -6.72 32.55
CA MET A 94 -10.19 -6.73 31.81
C MET A 94 -9.23 -7.76 32.40
N PHE A 95 -8.51 -8.46 31.53
CA PHE A 95 -7.45 -9.40 31.88
C PHE A 95 -6.20 -9.11 31.05
N GLU A 96 -5.04 -9.01 31.70
CA GLU A 96 -3.73 -8.90 31.03
C GLU A 96 -3.00 -10.24 31.16
N ASN A 97 -2.63 -10.85 30.03
CA ASN A 97 -1.88 -12.11 30.03
C ASN A 97 -0.38 -11.91 30.24
N GLU A 98 0.38 -13.00 30.30
CA GLU A 98 1.85 -12.97 30.47
C GLU A 98 2.57 -12.24 29.32
N ASP A 99 2.02 -12.30 28.12
CA ASP A 99 2.53 -11.62 26.91
C ASP A 99 2.11 -10.14 26.83
N LYS A 100 1.45 -9.61 27.87
CA LYS A 100 0.99 -8.22 27.97
C LYS A 100 -0.09 -7.85 26.96
N GLU A 101 -0.82 -8.85 26.47
CA GLU A 101 -2.04 -8.65 25.70
C GLU A 101 -3.22 -8.49 26.65
N ILE A 102 -4.21 -7.73 26.23
CA ILE A 102 -5.30 -7.28 27.07
C ILE A 102 -6.60 -7.81 26.49
N THR A 103 -7.35 -8.58 27.24
CA THR A 103 -8.71 -8.94 26.88
C THR A 103 -9.67 -8.00 27.59
N VAL A 104 -10.48 -7.26 26.84
CA VAL A 104 -11.59 -6.46 27.36
C VAL A 104 -12.88 -7.19 27.03
N SER A 105 -13.68 -7.48 28.05
CA SER A 105 -14.90 -8.26 27.91
C SER A 105 -16.15 -7.44 28.24
N PHE A 106 -17.16 -7.57 27.38
CA PHE A 106 -18.49 -6.98 27.57
C PHE A 106 -19.52 -8.10 27.65
N THR A 107 -20.45 -7.98 28.60
CA THR A 107 -21.55 -8.95 28.77
C THR A 107 -22.85 -8.34 28.26
N GLY A 108 -23.55 -9.08 27.39
CA GLY A 108 -24.81 -8.71 26.77
C GLY A 108 -26.01 -9.40 27.39
N GLY A 109 -27.05 -9.60 26.57
CA GLY A 109 -28.29 -10.27 26.95
C GLY A 109 -28.14 -11.78 27.19
N VAL A 110 -29.26 -12.48 27.31
CA VAL A 110 -29.27 -13.94 27.51
C VAL A 110 -28.82 -14.66 26.23
N CYS A 111 -27.99 -15.69 26.39
CA CYS A 111 -27.49 -16.53 25.31
C CYS A 111 -28.63 -17.39 24.71
N PRO A 112 -28.85 -17.38 23.38
CA PRO A 112 -29.94 -18.16 22.76
C PRO A 112 -29.80 -19.68 22.93
N SER A 113 -28.57 -20.20 22.98
CA SER A 113 -28.32 -21.64 23.12
C SER A 113 -28.34 -22.12 24.57
N ASN A 114 -28.23 -21.22 25.54
CA ASN A 114 -28.23 -21.55 26.97
C ASN A 114 -28.82 -20.38 27.77
N SER A 115 -30.03 -20.56 28.28
CA SER A 115 -30.76 -19.55 29.05
C SER A 115 -30.09 -19.16 30.38
N SER A 116 -29.15 -19.96 30.87
CA SER A 116 -28.35 -19.68 32.07
C SER A 116 -27.05 -18.93 31.79
N ALA A 117 -26.73 -18.69 30.51
CA ALA A 117 -25.54 -17.98 30.07
C ALA A 117 -25.91 -16.63 29.44
N HIS A 118 -24.92 -15.75 29.34
CA HIS A 118 -25.05 -14.45 28.68
C HIS A 118 -24.24 -14.41 27.40
N LEU A 119 -24.71 -13.63 26.43
CA LEU A 119 -23.89 -13.22 25.30
C LEU A 119 -22.67 -12.47 25.83
N ARG A 120 -21.50 -12.76 25.28
CA ARG A 120 -20.25 -12.14 25.70
C ARG A 120 -19.46 -11.72 24.47
N THR A 121 -18.86 -10.55 24.52
CA THR A 121 -17.88 -10.10 23.53
C THR A 121 -16.53 -9.95 24.19
N ASP A 122 -15.52 -10.66 23.69
CA ASP A 122 -14.14 -10.58 24.13
C ASP A 122 -13.29 -9.94 23.04
N ILE A 123 -12.66 -8.81 23.36
CA ILE A 123 -11.78 -8.09 22.45
C ILE A 123 -10.36 -8.23 22.96
N LEU A 124 -9.57 -9.06 22.26
CA LEU A 124 -8.15 -9.24 22.47
C LEU A 124 -7.37 -8.10 21.83
N PHE A 125 -6.94 -7.15 22.64
CA PHE A 125 -6.06 -6.07 22.23
C PHE A 125 -4.60 -6.49 22.27
N LYS A 126 -3.91 -6.26 21.15
CA LYS A 126 -2.47 -6.44 20.98
C LYS A 126 -1.81 -5.09 20.71
N CYS A 127 -0.59 -4.87 21.21
CA CYS A 127 0.11 -3.60 20.99
C CYS A 127 0.45 -3.41 19.50
N GLY A 128 -0.05 -2.30 18.91
CA GLY A 128 0.06 -1.94 17.50
C GLY A 128 0.66 -0.53 17.27
N LYS A 129 1.01 -0.21 16.02
CA LYS A 129 1.66 1.08 15.67
C LYS A 129 0.66 2.21 15.35
N THR A 130 -0.57 1.82 15.05
CA THR A 130 -1.71 2.64 14.59
C THR A 130 -2.93 2.34 15.47
N LEU A 131 -4.07 3.00 15.27
CA LEU A 131 -5.32 2.62 15.94
C LEU A 131 -5.79 1.23 15.50
N GLY A 132 -5.44 0.83 14.28
CA GLY A 132 -5.75 -0.49 13.73
C GLY A 132 -7.24 -0.67 13.46
N SER A 133 -7.71 -1.91 13.58
CA SER A 133 -9.12 -2.26 13.40
C SER A 133 -9.46 -3.56 14.12
N PRO A 134 -10.70 -3.72 14.63
CA PRO A 134 -11.17 -4.97 15.19
C PRO A 134 -11.41 -6.00 14.07
N ASN A 135 -10.77 -7.16 14.18
CA ASN A 135 -10.95 -8.28 13.27
C ASN A 135 -11.64 -9.43 14.00
N PHE A 136 -12.78 -9.88 13.49
CA PHE A 136 -13.48 -11.05 14.02
C PHE A 136 -12.60 -12.30 13.86
N LEU A 137 -12.36 -13.01 14.97
CA LEU A 137 -11.63 -14.27 14.96
C LEU A 137 -12.59 -15.45 14.90
N SER A 138 -13.51 -15.51 15.85
CA SER A 138 -14.40 -16.65 16.01
C SER A 138 -15.61 -16.29 16.86
N GLN A 139 -16.65 -17.12 16.73
CA GLN A 139 -17.71 -17.23 17.71
C GLN A 139 -17.63 -18.65 18.25
N ASP A 140 -17.52 -18.79 19.57
CA ASP A 140 -17.50 -20.10 20.20
C ASP A 140 -18.92 -20.61 20.50
N ASN A 141 -19.02 -21.89 20.89
CA ASN A 141 -20.29 -22.50 21.29
C ASN A 141 -20.81 -21.98 22.64
N SER A 142 -20.04 -21.13 23.33
CA SER A 142 -20.37 -20.58 24.66
C SER A 142 -21.08 -19.22 24.58
N CYS A 143 -21.52 -18.80 23.39
CA CYS A 143 -22.09 -17.47 23.14
C CYS A 143 -21.07 -16.32 23.30
N THR A 144 -19.77 -16.62 23.14
CA THR A 144 -18.71 -15.63 23.17
C THR A 144 -18.24 -15.30 21.75
N GLU A 145 -18.22 -14.02 21.42
CA GLU A 145 -17.68 -13.49 20.17
C GLU A 145 -16.31 -12.89 20.43
N VAL A 146 -15.31 -13.36 19.69
CA VAL A 146 -13.90 -13.02 19.92
C VAL A 146 -13.38 -12.17 18.77
N PHE A 147 -12.84 -11.01 19.12
CA PHE A 147 -12.21 -10.07 18.21
C PHE A 147 -10.74 -9.92 18.57
N GLU A 148 -9.89 -9.74 17.56
CA GLU A 148 -8.51 -9.31 17.72
C GLU A 148 -8.37 -7.87 17.25
N TRP A 149 -7.66 -7.05 18.03
CA TRP A 149 -7.41 -5.66 17.69
C TRP A 149 -5.96 -5.27 18.00
N GLU A 150 -5.10 -5.28 16.97
CA GLU A 150 -3.74 -4.72 17.04
C GLU A 150 -3.85 -3.18 17.04
N SER A 151 -3.64 -2.54 18.20
CA SER A 151 -3.86 -1.12 18.41
C SER A 151 -2.82 -0.48 19.32
N LEU A 152 -2.49 0.80 19.07
CA LEU A 152 -1.56 1.57 19.88
C LEU A 152 -2.02 1.77 21.33
N VAL A 153 -3.33 1.67 21.60
CA VAL A 153 -3.86 1.86 22.97
C VAL A 153 -3.44 0.75 23.93
N ALA A 154 -3.09 -0.43 23.39
CA ALA A 154 -2.61 -1.59 24.13
C ALA A 154 -1.10 -1.55 24.43
N CYS A 155 -0.40 -0.48 24.02
CA CYS A 155 1.02 -0.33 24.27
C CYS A 155 1.28 0.43 25.58
N LYS A 156 2.01 -0.19 26.53
CA LYS A 156 2.39 0.46 27.81
C LYS A 156 3.29 1.68 27.63
N LYS A 157 4.18 1.65 26.64
CA LYS A 157 5.03 2.79 26.26
C LYS A 157 4.47 3.42 24.99
N ARG A 158 3.80 4.57 25.14
CA ARG A 158 3.29 5.34 23.99
C ARG A 158 4.41 6.16 23.35
N PRO A 159 4.33 6.47 22.05
CA PRO A 159 5.04 7.63 21.52
C PRO A 159 4.69 8.86 22.36
N GLU A 160 5.67 9.69 22.70
CA GLU A 160 5.51 10.83 23.63
C GLU A 160 4.45 11.87 23.18
N LYS A 161 3.92 11.76 21.95
CA LYS A 161 2.83 12.59 21.45
C LYS A 161 1.73 11.70 20.87
N VAL A 162 0.53 11.78 21.44
CA VAL A 162 -0.67 11.18 20.83
C VAL A 162 -1.00 11.97 19.58
N VAL A 163 -0.97 11.29 18.44
CA VAL A 163 -1.25 11.87 17.12
C VAL A 163 -2.71 11.56 16.77
N LYS A 164 -3.49 12.57 16.35
CA LYS A 164 -4.87 12.36 15.88
C LYS A 164 -4.86 11.37 14.70
N GLU A 165 -5.70 10.35 14.78
CA GLU A 165 -5.82 9.27 13.80
C GLU A 165 -7.29 8.85 13.70
N VAL A 166 -7.71 8.41 12.52
CA VAL A 166 -9.07 7.92 12.22
C VAL A 166 -9.01 6.51 11.64
N PRO A 167 -10.11 5.73 11.63
CA PRO A 167 -10.11 4.41 11.05
C PRO A 167 -9.69 4.43 9.59
N CYS A 168 -8.72 3.58 9.27
CA CYS A 168 -8.10 3.50 7.94
C CYS A 168 -8.55 2.27 7.15
N TYR A 169 -9.79 1.85 7.37
CA TYR A 169 -10.37 0.69 6.73
C TYR A 169 -11.88 0.89 6.57
N VAL A 170 -12.48 0.11 5.68
CA VAL A 170 -13.92 0.06 5.49
C VAL A 170 -14.31 -1.33 4.99
N TYR A 171 -15.57 -1.72 5.21
CA TYR A 171 -16.13 -2.93 4.61
C TYR A 171 -17.07 -2.55 3.47
N VAL A 172 -16.90 -3.21 2.33
CA VAL A 172 -17.77 -3.05 1.16
C VAL A 172 -18.30 -4.42 0.80
N LYS A 173 -19.63 -4.62 0.84
CA LYS A 173 -20.27 -5.93 0.66
C LYS A 173 -19.66 -7.04 1.54
N GLY A 174 -19.36 -6.72 2.80
CA GLY A 174 -18.75 -7.66 3.75
C GLY A 174 -17.25 -7.91 3.56
N LYS A 175 -16.62 -7.23 2.60
CA LYS A 175 -15.21 -7.41 2.26
C LYS A 175 -14.37 -6.25 2.75
N LYS A 176 -13.33 -6.54 3.52
CA LYS A 176 -12.46 -5.52 4.10
C LYS A 176 -11.59 -4.85 3.03
N ARG A 177 -11.50 -3.53 3.11
CA ARG A 177 -10.54 -2.66 2.41
C ARG A 177 -9.70 -1.98 3.47
N ASP A 178 -8.39 -2.16 3.46
CA ASP A 178 -7.51 -1.73 4.56
C ASP A 178 -6.35 -0.87 4.03
N LEU A 179 -6.44 0.43 4.28
CA LEU A 179 -5.42 1.43 3.92
C LEU A 179 -4.40 1.65 5.04
N THR A 180 -4.48 0.92 6.16
CA THR A 180 -3.49 1.00 7.25
C THR A 180 -2.03 0.88 6.77
N PRO A 181 -1.69 0.03 5.77
CA PRO A 181 -0.33 -0.02 5.23
C PRO A 181 0.18 1.29 4.60
N LEU A 182 -0.72 2.19 4.18
CA LEU A 182 -0.37 3.51 3.64
C LEU A 182 -0.14 4.56 4.73
N ILE A 183 -0.32 4.23 6.02
CA ILE A 183 -0.04 5.18 7.10
C ILE A 183 1.47 5.33 7.25
N LYS A 184 2.00 6.54 7.07
CA LYS A 184 3.37 6.88 7.46
C LYS A 184 3.39 7.23 8.94
N LEU A 185 4.19 6.49 9.72
CA LEU A 185 4.38 6.79 11.15
C LEU A 185 5.23 8.05 11.37
N LYS A 186 6.11 8.37 10.41
CA LYS A 186 6.95 9.57 10.33
C LYS A 186 6.99 10.08 8.89
N GLY A 187 7.04 11.40 8.74
CA GLY A 187 7.00 12.09 7.45
C GLY A 187 5.63 12.08 6.80
N ALA A 188 5.59 12.40 5.50
CA ALA A 188 4.38 12.48 4.70
C ALA A 188 4.65 12.06 3.23
N TYR A 189 3.59 11.87 2.46
CA TYR A 189 3.68 11.74 1.00
C TYR A 189 3.79 13.13 0.39
N LYS A 190 4.82 13.35 -0.44
CA LYS A 190 5.03 14.60 -1.18
C LYS A 190 4.38 14.47 -2.55
N LEU A 191 3.40 15.32 -2.83
CA LEU A 191 2.69 15.33 -4.11
C LEU A 191 3.08 16.58 -4.91
N VAL A 192 3.22 16.41 -6.23
CA VAL A 192 3.58 17.50 -7.15
C VAL A 192 2.28 18.14 -7.65
N THR A 193 2.23 19.47 -7.64
CA THR A 193 1.09 20.21 -8.21
C THR A 193 1.39 20.64 -9.65
N ASP A 194 0.34 20.68 -10.46
CA ASP A 194 0.42 20.83 -11.92
C ASP A 194 0.89 22.20 -12.46
N SER A 195 1.09 23.22 -11.62
CA SER A 195 1.14 24.61 -12.08
C SER A 195 2.52 25.29 -12.08
N ASP A 196 3.52 24.78 -11.36
CA ASP A 196 4.85 25.40 -11.32
C ASP A 196 6.02 24.45 -11.04
N GLY A 197 5.77 23.15 -10.86
CA GLY A 197 6.80 22.19 -10.49
C GLY A 197 7.37 22.39 -9.08
N SER A 198 6.76 23.22 -8.23
CA SER A 198 7.13 23.37 -6.82
C SER A 198 6.35 22.35 -5.95
N PRO A 199 7.03 21.39 -5.28
CA PRO A 199 6.34 20.32 -4.57
C PRO A 199 6.03 20.76 -3.14
N HIS A 200 4.84 21.29 -2.89
CA HIS A 200 4.48 21.71 -1.53
C HIS A 200 3.05 21.40 -1.12
N PHE A 201 2.47 20.35 -1.68
CA PHE A 201 1.35 19.67 -1.02
C PHE A 201 1.86 18.35 -0.45
N VAL A 202 1.64 18.15 0.85
CA VAL A 202 1.98 16.90 1.51
C VAL A 202 0.78 16.36 2.25
N THR A 203 0.67 15.04 2.29
CA THR A 203 -0.41 14.38 3.01
C THR A 203 0.08 13.12 3.68
N ASN A 204 -0.51 12.79 4.81
CA ASN A 204 -0.47 11.46 5.39
C ASN A 204 -1.87 10.83 5.30
N ILE A 205 -1.94 9.52 5.41
CA ILE A 205 -3.20 8.78 5.27
C ILE A 205 -3.72 8.43 6.67
N CYS A 206 -5.00 8.74 6.91
CA CYS A 206 -5.76 8.49 8.14
C CYS A 206 -5.18 9.06 9.45
N ARG A 207 -4.03 9.73 9.41
CA ARG A 207 -3.29 10.18 10.59
C ARG A 207 -2.69 11.55 10.35
N ALA A 208 -2.56 12.35 11.41
CA ALA A 208 -1.82 13.60 11.35
C ALA A 208 -0.33 13.34 11.05
N ILE A 209 0.33 14.31 10.44
CA ILE A 209 1.73 14.22 10.05
C ILE A 209 2.61 14.29 11.31
N THR A 210 3.45 13.28 11.47
CA THR A 210 4.53 13.30 12.47
C THR A 210 5.81 13.73 11.76
N GLU A 211 6.46 14.79 12.23
CA GLU A 211 7.71 15.27 11.63
C GLU A 211 8.79 14.19 11.64
N ASP A 212 9.49 14.05 10.52
CA ASP A 212 10.70 13.24 10.41
C ASP A 212 11.91 14.18 10.59
N PRO A 213 12.85 13.90 11.51
CA PRO A 213 14.08 14.69 11.62
C PRO A 213 14.87 14.81 10.32
N ALA A 214 14.76 13.85 9.41
CA ALA A 214 15.38 13.89 8.10
C ALA A 214 14.66 14.80 7.08
N ASP A 215 13.41 15.20 7.37
CA ASP A 215 12.53 15.92 6.46
C ASP A 215 11.65 16.95 7.21
N GLN A 216 12.18 18.15 7.38
CA GLN A 216 11.48 19.26 8.05
C GLN A 216 10.41 19.87 7.14
N LEU A 217 9.21 19.29 7.19
CA LEU A 217 8.06 19.72 6.38
C LEU A 217 7.44 21.05 6.84
N GLY A 218 7.52 21.36 8.15
CA GLY A 218 6.98 22.61 8.72
C GLY A 218 5.46 22.72 8.75
N CYS A 219 4.73 21.62 8.57
CA CYS A 219 3.26 21.62 8.61
C CYS A 219 2.73 22.05 9.99
N PRO A 220 1.57 22.73 10.06
CA PRO A 220 0.90 22.98 11.32
C PRO A 220 0.63 21.68 12.11
N LYS A 221 0.70 21.75 13.43
CA LYS A 221 0.49 20.59 14.31
C LYS A 221 -0.94 20.06 14.16
N GLY A 222 -1.08 18.75 14.03
CA GLY A 222 -2.39 18.09 13.88
C GLY A 222 -2.88 17.97 12.44
N SER A 223 -2.25 18.65 11.48
CA SER A 223 -2.56 18.52 10.05
C SER A 223 -2.27 17.10 9.55
N ALA A 224 -3.24 16.50 8.86
CA ALA A 224 -3.02 15.31 8.02
C ALA A 224 -2.56 15.71 6.63
N SER A 225 -2.93 16.90 6.15
CA SER A 225 -2.42 17.47 4.92
C SER A 225 -2.01 18.92 5.13
N CYS A 226 -0.93 19.35 4.50
CA CYS A 226 -0.54 20.74 4.47
C CYS A 226 -0.08 21.14 3.06
N GLY A 227 -0.47 22.34 2.65
CA GLY A 227 -0.32 22.82 1.27
C GLY A 227 0.12 24.27 1.25
N LYS A 228 0.83 24.70 0.20
CA LYS A 228 1.08 26.12 -0.02
C LYS A 228 -0.14 26.80 -0.63
N ILE A 229 -0.61 27.86 0.00
CA ILE A 229 -1.56 28.81 -0.58
C ILE A 229 -0.86 30.16 -0.66
N GLN A 230 -0.69 30.68 -1.87
CA GLN A 230 0.19 31.81 -2.16
C GLN A 230 1.64 31.55 -1.71
N LYS A 231 2.11 32.16 -0.61
CA LYS A 231 3.46 31.98 -0.05
C LYS A 231 3.48 31.28 1.31
N PHE A 232 2.32 30.97 1.88
CA PHE A 232 2.22 30.41 3.23
C PHE A 232 1.89 28.92 3.17
N LEU A 233 2.56 28.14 4.01
CA LEU A 233 2.20 26.76 4.26
C LEU A 233 1.03 26.75 5.24
N VAL A 234 -0.11 26.22 4.79
CA VAL A 234 -1.35 26.21 5.57
C VAL A 234 -1.77 24.79 5.92
N ASP A 235 -2.54 24.67 7.01
CA ASP A 235 -3.28 23.45 7.32
C ASP A 235 -4.32 23.21 6.22
N ALA A 236 -4.12 22.16 5.43
CA ALA A 236 -5.03 21.77 4.36
C ALA A 236 -6.07 20.73 4.84
N GLY A 237 -6.00 20.33 6.11
CA GLY A 237 -7.01 19.52 6.76
C GLY A 237 -6.46 18.60 7.86
N GLN A 238 -7.30 18.35 8.87
CA GLN A 238 -7.03 17.41 9.95
C GLN A 238 -7.81 16.08 9.75
N PRO A 239 -7.34 14.96 10.31
CA PRO A 239 -8.00 13.67 10.19
C PRO A 239 -9.16 13.59 11.18
N THR A 240 -10.37 13.95 10.74
CA THR A 240 -11.57 13.96 11.61
C THR A 240 -12.64 12.95 11.20
N THR A 241 -12.74 12.64 9.90
CA THR A 241 -13.72 11.68 9.38
C THR A 241 -13.05 10.38 8.98
N ALA A 242 -13.67 9.25 9.31
CA ALA A 242 -13.22 7.93 8.87
C ALA A 242 -13.23 7.79 7.35
N LEU A 243 -12.42 6.86 6.86
CA LEU A 243 -12.48 6.39 5.47
C LEU A 243 -13.90 5.89 5.15
N ARG A 244 -14.45 6.32 4.02
CA ARG A 244 -15.76 5.87 3.53
C ARG A 244 -15.65 5.24 2.15
N ALA A 245 -16.53 4.28 1.86
CA ALA A 245 -16.72 3.81 0.50
C ALA A 245 -17.72 4.72 -0.23
N ILE A 246 -17.37 5.14 -1.45
CA ILE A 246 -18.27 5.88 -2.34
C ILE A 246 -19.04 4.88 -3.22
N ASP A 247 -18.33 3.87 -3.70
CA ASP A 247 -18.86 2.76 -4.47
C ASP A 247 -18.01 1.49 -4.20
N GLU A 248 -18.16 0.45 -5.02
CA GLU A 248 -17.47 -0.83 -4.85
C GLU A 248 -15.95 -0.80 -5.03
N ARG A 249 -15.44 0.21 -5.74
CA ARG A 249 -14.02 0.34 -6.12
C ARG A 249 -13.39 1.65 -5.66
N THR A 250 -14.20 2.59 -5.17
CA THR A 250 -13.75 3.94 -4.81
C THR A 250 -13.96 4.18 -3.33
N LEU A 251 -12.88 4.52 -2.64
CA LEU A 251 -12.88 4.95 -1.24
C LEU A 251 -12.54 6.43 -1.17
N GLN A 252 -12.99 7.11 -0.13
CA GLN A 252 -12.71 8.53 0.03
C GLN A 252 -12.40 8.87 1.48
N LEU A 253 -11.40 9.73 1.63
CA LEU A 253 -11.03 10.36 2.89
C LEU A 253 -11.16 11.87 2.73
N VAL A 254 -11.76 12.52 3.72
CA VAL A 254 -11.98 13.97 3.71
C VAL A 254 -11.34 14.58 4.93
N TYR A 255 -10.45 15.53 4.73
CA TYR A 255 -9.84 16.30 5.80
C TYR A 255 -10.30 17.75 5.72
N LYS A 256 -10.75 18.28 6.84
CA LYS A 256 -11.18 19.68 6.94
C LYS A 256 -10.28 20.40 7.92
N SER A 257 -9.86 21.62 7.60
CA SER A 257 -9.12 22.45 8.53
C SER A 257 -10.07 23.05 9.58
N GLU A 258 -9.58 23.17 10.81
CA GLU A 258 -10.25 23.88 11.90
C GLU A 258 -10.14 25.40 11.75
N THR A 259 -9.22 25.90 10.90
CA THR A 259 -8.92 27.33 10.74
C THR A 259 -9.11 27.80 9.31
N SER A 260 -9.74 28.97 9.14
CA SER A 260 -9.81 29.64 7.84
C SER A 260 -8.47 30.29 7.50
N ALA A 261 -7.99 30.12 6.27
CA ALA A 261 -6.84 30.87 5.75
C ALA A 261 -7.32 32.18 5.10
N SER A 262 -6.57 33.27 5.27
CA SER A 262 -6.94 34.65 4.89
C SER A 262 -7.27 34.86 3.40
N SER A 263 -6.92 33.90 2.53
CA SER A 263 -7.16 33.94 1.08
C SER A 263 -8.24 32.95 0.61
N CYS A 264 -8.92 32.29 1.54
CA CYS A 264 -9.93 31.27 1.25
C CYS A 264 -11.33 31.76 1.59
N VAL A 265 -12.30 31.51 0.70
CA VAL A 265 -13.73 31.79 0.98
C VAL A 265 -14.28 30.79 2.00
N ASN A 266 -13.83 29.53 1.93
CA ASN A 266 -14.17 28.45 2.86
C ASN A 266 -12.92 27.96 3.60
N THR A 267 -13.08 27.19 4.68
CA THR A 267 -11.92 26.54 5.32
C THR A 267 -11.23 25.58 4.34
N PRO A 268 -9.89 25.51 4.33
CA PRO A 268 -9.17 24.55 3.50
C PRO A 268 -9.64 23.12 3.73
N GLN A 269 -9.77 22.37 2.63
CA GLN A 269 -10.20 20.99 2.66
C GLN A 269 -9.35 20.15 1.71
N THR A 270 -9.00 18.95 2.13
CA THR A 270 -8.39 17.92 1.29
C THR A 270 -9.38 16.77 1.10
N VAL A 271 -9.56 16.35 -0.14
CA VAL A 271 -10.35 15.18 -0.52
C VAL A 271 -9.43 14.20 -1.23
N ILE A 272 -9.26 13.02 -0.65
CA ILE A 272 -8.44 11.94 -1.20
C ILE A 272 -9.36 10.82 -1.65
N THR A 273 -9.37 10.54 -2.95
CA THR A 273 -10.15 9.48 -3.57
C THR A 273 -9.22 8.32 -3.92
N PHE A 274 -9.35 7.20 -3.21
CA PHE A 274 -8.58 5.99 -3.46
C PHE A 274 -9.33 5.06 -4.39
N ILE A 275 -8.71 4.66 -5.49
CA ILE A 275 -9.37 3.89 -6.55
C ILE A 275 -8.67 2.54 -6.70
N CYS A 276 -9.43 1.46 -6.52
CA CYS A 276 -8.94 0.11 -6.82
C CYS A 276 -8.79 -0.07 -8.33
N PRO A 277 -7.58 -0.35 -8.86
CA PRO A 277 -7.35 -0.44 -10.29
C PRO A 277 -8.15 -1.56 -10.96
N ALA A 278 -8.66 -1.30 -12.17
CA ALA A 278 -9.44 -2.26 -12.95
C ALA A 278 -8.57 -3.37 -13.58
N ASN A 279 -7.36 -3.00 -14.05
CA ASN A 279 -6.46 -3.86 -14.85
C ASN A 279 -5.03 -3.84 -14.29
N GLY A 280 -4.85 -3.88 -12.97
CA GLY A 280 -3.53 -3.80 -12.32
C GLY A 280 -2.75 -2.48 -12.50
N ARG A 281 -3.25 -1.54 -13.31
CA ARG A 281 -2.62 -0.24 -13.59
C ARG A 281 -2.65 0.67 -12.36
N VAL A 282 -1.52 0.79 -11.69
CA VAL A 282 -1.30 1.74 -10.59
C VAL A 282 -0.76 3.05 -11.19
N SER A 283 -1.26 4.21 -10.73
CA SER A 283 -0.72 5.52 -11.14
C SER A 283 0.39 5.95 -10.19
N HIS A 284 1.52 6.44 -10.73
CA HIS A 284 2.50 7.19 -9.95
C HIS A 284 2.92 8.46 -10.69
N PRO A 285 2.84 9.67 -10.08
CA PRO A 285 2.28 10.04 -8.76
C PRO A 285 0.75 10.34 -8.78
N PRO A 286 0.06 10.36 -7.61
CA PRO A 286 -1.34 10.78 -7.49
C PRO A 286 -1.57 12.18 -8.10
N LEU A 287 -2.66 12.36 -8.84
CA LEU A 287 -2.99 13.63 -9.47
C LEU A 287 -3.57 14.58 -8.43
N VAL A 288 -3.02 15.79 -8.33
CA VAL A 288 -3.51 16.83 -7.42
C VAL A 288 -4.14 17.98 -8.20
N SER A 289 -5.43 18.20 -7.97
CA SER A 289 -6.17 19.38 -8.41
C SER A 289 -6.28 20.38 -7.25
N GLN A 290 -6.11 21.68 -7.52
CA GLN A 290 -6.31 22.74 -6.54
C GLN A 290 -7.23 23.81 -7.10
N SER A 291 -8.34 24.07 -6.41
CA SER A 291 -9.27 25.15 -6.75
C SER A 291 -9.89 25.72 -5.47
N GLY A 292 -9.80 27.03 -5.25
CA GLY A 292 -10.55 27.71 -4.17
C GLY A 292 -10.34 27.14 -2.75
N CYS A 293 -9.13 26.67 -2.42
CA CYS A 293 -8.75 26.02 -1.16
C CYS A 293 -9.30 24.59 -0.93
N LEU A 294 -9.83 23.99 -1.98
CA LEU A 294 -10.06 22.55 -2.07
C LEU A 294 -8.86 21.90 -2.78
N PHE A 295 -8.28 20.88 -2.13
CA PHE A 295 -7.25 20.02 -2.68
C PHE A 295 -7.87 18.66 -2.97
N GLU A 296 -7.89 18.24 -4.23
CA GLU A 296 -8.44 16.96 -4.64
C GLU A 296 -7.30 16.05 -5.11
N ILE A 297 -7.28 14.83 -4.59
CA ILE A 297 -6.24 13.85 -4.87
C ILE A 297 -6.90 12.58 -5.38
N ASP A 298 -6.58 12.19 -6.60
CA ASP A 298 -6.94 10.88 -7.13
C ASP A 298 -5.75 9.93 -6.98
N TRP A 299 -5.93 8.91 -6.15
CA TRP A 299 -4.91 7.94 -5.79
C TRP A 299 -5.34 6.53 -6.23
N ILE A 300 -4.85 6.10 -7.39
CA ILE A 300 -5.05 4.72 -7.84
C ILE A 300 -4.07 3.82 -7.10
N THR A 301 -4.57 2.92 -6.25
CA THR A 301 -3.76 2.02 -5.41
C THR A 301 -4.47 0.68 -5.21
N GLN A 302 -3.69 -0.41 -5.20
CA GLN A 302 -4.20 -1.75 -4.92
C GLN A 302 -4.65 -1.91 -3.45
N TYR A 303 -4.23 -1.05 -2.52
CA TYR A 303 -4.73 -1.08 -1.14
C TYR A 303 -6.22 -0.71 -1.03
N ALA A 304 -6.79 -0.03 -2.05
CA ALA A 304 -8.23 0.21 -2.13
C ALA A 304 -9.03 -1.02 -2.57
N CYS A 305 -8.37 -2.10 -3.00
CA CYS A 305 -9.01 -3.36 -3.38
C CYS A 305 -9.26 -4.26 -2.16
N GLU A 306 -9.98 -5.38 -2.36
CA GLU A 306 -10.20 -6.35 -1.30
C GLU A 306 -8.89 -6.88 -0.73
N GLU A 307 -8.78 -7.00 0.59
CA GLU A 307 -7.58 -7.54 1.22
C GLU A 307 -7.22 -8.94 0.68
N SER A 308 -8.23 -9.77 0.39
CA SER A 308 -8.07 -11.10 -0.20
C SER A 308 -7.63 -11.10 -1.67
N GLU A 309 -7.82 -9.99 -2.40
CA GLU A 309 -7.36 -9.84 -3.79
C GLU A 309 -5.87 -9.49 -3.87
N ILE A 310 -5.29 -8.95 -2.79
CA ILE A 310 -3.90 -8.48 -2.78
C ILE A 310 -3.03 -9.28 -1.82
N SER A 311 -3.62 -10.13 -0.98
CA SER A 311 -2.88 -10.94 -0.02
C SER A 311 -3.52 -12.29 0.26
N VAL A 312 -2.66 -13.24 0.60
CA VAL A 312 -3.01 -14.59 1.04
C VAL A 312 -2.37 -14.86 2.39
N LYS A 313 -3.09 -15.57 3.26
CA LYS A 313 -2.59 -15.96 4.59
C LYS A 313 -2.08 -17.40 4.52
N ASN A 314 -1.01 -17.70 5.25
CA ASN A 314 -0.49 -19.06 5.44
C ASN A 314 -0.18 -19.79 4.12
N SER A 315 0.23 -19.06 3.10
CA SER A 315 0.55 -19.57 1.76
C SER A 315 1.80 -18.89 1.22
N LEU A 316 2.62 -19.65 0.49
CA LEU A 316 3.75 -19.16 -0.28
C LEU A 316 3.43 -18.87 -1.74
N LYS A 317 2.17 -19.10 -2.14
CA LYS A 317 1.70 -18.91 -3.50
C LYS A 317 0.63 -17.84 -3.54
N LEU A 318 0.79 -16.85 -4.41
CA LEU A 318 -0.18 -15.79 -4.65
C LEU A 318 -0.49 -15.75 -6.15
N ILE A 319 -1.70 -16.20 -6.50
CA ILE A 319 -2.18 -16.28 -7.88
C ILE A 319 -3.33 -15.30 -8.05
N ARG A 320 -3.25 -14.46 -9.08
CA ARG A 320 -4.28 -13.48 -9.44
C ARG A 320 -4.35 -13.34 -10.96
N GLU A 321 -5.18 -14.18 -11.56
CA GLU A 321 -5.34 -14.31 -13.01
C GLU A 321 -5.66 -12.98 -13.72
N LYS A 322 -6.54 -12.16 -13.11
CA LYS A 322 -6.97 -10.87 -13.69
C LYS A 322 -5.81 -9.90 -14.00
N ASP A 323 -4.74 -9.99 -13.24
CA ASP A 323 -3.57 -9.12 -13.35
C ASP A 323 -2.32 -9.91 -13.77
N ASN A 324 -2.51 -11.16 -14.21
CA ASN A 324 -1.45 -12.06 -14.65
C ASN A 324 -0.33 -12.25 -13.62
N ILE A 325 -0.70 -12.30 -12.34
CA ILE A 325 0.23 -12.51 -11.24
C ILE A 325 0.21 -13.99 -10.85
N ASP A 326 1.39 -14.59 -10.82
CA ASP A 326 1.63 -15.92 -10.30
C ASP A 326 2.98 -15.91 -9.58
N PHE A 327 2.95 -15.68 -8.27
CA PHE A 327 4.14 -15.80 -7.44
C PHE A 327 4.14 -17.15 -6.74
N ASP A 328 5.20 -17.92 -6.96
CA ASP A 328 5.49 -19.15 -6.21
C ASP A 328 6.83 -19.03 -5.49
N LEU A 329 6.77 -18.80 -4.16
CA LEU A 329 7.94 -18.72 -3.31
C LEU A 329 8.33 -20.08 -2.69
N THR A 330 7.61 -21.17 -2.97
CA THR A 330 7.95 -22.52 -2.49
C THR A 330 9.39 -22.94 -2.81
N PRO A 331 10.01 -22.57 -3.95
CA PRO A 331 11.41 -22.93 -4.20
C PRO A 331 12.40 -22.40 -3.15
N LEU A 332 12.06 -21.32 -2.42
CA LEU A 332 12.84 -20.76 -1.33
C LEU A 332 12.67 -21.52 -0.01
N SER A 333 11.75 -22.48 0.10
CA SER A 333 11.53 -23.25 1.34
C SER A 333 12.50 -24.42 1.52
N LYS A 334 13.44 -24.62 0.60
CA LYS A 334 14.29 -25.82 0.56
C LYS A 334 15.40 -25.84 1.60
N GLU A 335 15.83 -24.68 2.08
CA GLU A 335 16.91 -24.56 3.07
C GLU A 335 16.62 -23.45 4.08
N ASN A 336 17.38 -23.46 5.17
CA ASN A 336 17.36 -22.40 6.18
C ASN A 336 18.43 -21.36 5.85
N TYR A 337 18.06 -20.09 5.99
CA TYR A 337 18.91 -18.96 5.70
C TYR A 337 19.43 -18.34 6.99
N ILE A 338 20.65 -17.83 6.95
CA ILE A 338 21.25 -17.08 8.04
C ILE A 338 21.56 -15.69 7.51
N VAL A 339 21.02 -14.68 8.18
CA VAL A 339 21.29 -13.26 7.93
C VAL A 339 22.17 -12.74 9.05
N ASP A 340 23.36 -12.29 8.72
CA ASP A 340 24.26 -11.64 9.66
C ASP A 340 23.86 -10.16 9.83
N VAL A 341 23.72 -9.72 11.08
CA VAL A 341 23.37 -8.33 11.42
C VAL A 341 24.46 -7.72 12.28
N THR A 342 24.85 -6.49 11.94
CA THR A 342 25.71 -5.63 12.75
C THR A 342 24.93 -4.36 13.09
N GLU A 343 24.67 -4.15 14.38
CA GLU A 343 24.00 -2.94 14.88
C GLU A 343 24.93 -1.73 14.84
N LYS A 344 24.37 -0.53 15.01
CA LYS A 344 25.12 0.74 14.98
C LYS A 344 26.17 0.85 16.09
N ASP A 345 25.98 0.16 17.21
CA ASP A 345 26.91 0.09 18.33
C ASP A 345 28.02 -0.97 18.13
N GLY A 346 28.02 -1.67 16.99
CA GLY A 346 28.95 -2.74 16.65
C GLY A 346 28.55 -4.11 17.18
N SER A 347 27.42 -4.24 17.87
CA SER A 347 26.91 -5.53 18.33
C SER A 347 26.52 -6.40 17.14
N LYS A 348 26.74 -7.72 17.25
CA LYS A 348 26.46 -8.67 16.17
C LYS A 348 25.44 -9.71 16.63
N TYR A 349 24.48 -9.99 15.76
CA TYR A 349 23.54 -11.09 15.92
C TYR A 349 23.24 -11.73 14.57
N LYS A 350 22.66 -12.92 14.62
CA LYS A 350 22.24 -13.69 13.45
C LYS A 350 20.73 -13.84 13.47
N ILE A 351 20.11 -13.76 12.31
CA ILE A 351 18.72 -14.13 12.10
C ILE A 351 18.71 -15.43 11.31
N SER A 352 18.24 -16.52 11.92
CA SER A 352 17.89 -17.74 11.21
C SER A 352 16.48 -17.61 10.66
N LEU A 353 16.29 -17.93 9.38
CA LEU A 353 15.03 -17.79 8.67
C LEU A 353 14.72 -19.06 7.88
N ALA A 354 13.53 -19.60 8.06
CA ALA A 354 12.94 -20.63 7.23
C ALA A 354 11.73 -20.09 6.47
N ILE A 355 11.62 -20.45 5.20
CA ILE A 355 10.45 -20.15 4.39
C ILE A 355 9.50 -21.35 4.41
N GLY A 356 8.26 -21.14 4.81
CA GLY A 356 7.19 -22.15 4.79
C GLY A 356 7.25 -23.26 5.84
N HIS A 357 8.13 -23.17 6.85
CA HIS A 357 8.21 -24.15 7.94
C HIS A 357 8.82 -23.54 9.20
N THR A 358 8.63 -24.21 10.34
CA THR A 358 9.20 -23.85 11.64
C THR A 358 10.67 -24.26 11.75
N ILE A 359 11.43 -23.54 12.57
CA ILE A 359 12.78 -23.86 13.01
C ILE A 359 12.84 -23.89 14.54
N GLU A 360 13.83 -24.60 15.07
CA GLU A 360 14.13 -24.56 16.50
C GLU A 360 14.99 -23.33 16.80
N CYS A 361 14.48 -22.45 17.65
CA CYS A 361 15.17 -21.22 18.01
C CYS A 361 16.23 -21.48 19.10
N PHE A 362 16.01 -22.51 19.93
CA PHE A 362 16.89 -23.01 20.99
C PHE A 362 17.47 -21.92 21.92
N GLY A 363 17.05 -21.90 23.19
CA GLY A 363 17.54 -20.94 24.18
C GLY A 363 16.40 -20.53 25.13
N SER A 364 16.29 -19.24 25.45
CA SER A 364 15.20 -18.69 26.28
C SER A 364 13.83 -18.59 25.57
N VAL A 365 13.58 -19.40 24.54
CA VAL A 365 12.35 -19.37 23.73
C VAL A 365 11.59 -20.66 23.95
N ASP A 366 10.29 -20.54 24.19
CA ASP A 366 9.35 -21.65 24.19
C ASP A 366 8.94 -21.93 22.73
N ASP A 367 9.65 -22.85 22.09
CA ASP A 367 9.44 -23.16 20.67
C ASP A 367 8.05 -23.79 20.41
N ASP A 368 7.48 -24.50 21.40
CA ASP A 368 6.13 -25.07 21.32
C ASP A 368 5.05 -23.99 21.39
N LYS A 369 5.29 -22.91 22.13
CA LYS A 369 4.37 -21.77 22.19
C LYS A 369 4.43 -20.90 20.94
N TYR A 370 5.62 -20.62 20.42
CA TYR A 370 5.80 -19.60 19.37
C TYR A 370 5.91 -20.16 17.95
N HIS A 371 6.25 -21.45 17.79
CA HIS A 371 6.48 -22.10 16.48
C HIS A 371 7.30 -21.21 15.52
N PRO A 372 8.55 -20.83 15.89
CA PRO A 372 9.25 -19.77 15.17
C PRO A 372 9.70 -20.24 13.78
N SER A 373 9.39 -19.49 12.72
CA SER A 373 10.06 -19.64 11.40
C SER A 373 11.26 -18.71 11.28
N VAL A 374 11.33 -17.70 12.15
CA VAL A 374 12.40 -16.70 12.18
C VAL A 374 12.91 -16.55 13.62
N CYS A 375 14.22 -16.61 13.81
CA CYS A 375 14.85 -16.61 15.13
C CYS A 375 16.08 -15.71 15.18
N GLN A 376 16.16 -14.83 16.18
CA GLN A 376 17.34 -14.02 16.47
C GLN A 376 18.25 -14.72 17.47
N ARG A 377 19.56 -14.75 17.20
CA ARG A 377 20.57 -15.34 18.11
C ARG A 377 21.83 -14.49 18.19
N LYS A 378 22.49 -14.48 19.34
CA LYS A 378 23.81 -13.82 19.51
C LYS A 378 24.94 -14.85 19.42
N PRO A 379 26.02 -14.59 18.66
CA PRO A 379 27.14 -15.54 18.53
C PRO A 379 27.79 -15.92 19.87
N ASN A 380 27.87 -14.96 20.79
CA ASN A 380 28.59 -15.10 22.06
C ASN A 380 27.66 -15.39 23.26
N ASN A 381 26.35 -15.53 23.04
CA ASN A 381 25.40 -15.86 24.11
C ASN A 381 24.40 -16.90 23.59
N LYS A 382 24.65 -18.16 23.98
CA LYS A 382 23.82 -19.31 23.55
C LYS A 382 22.42 -19.31 24.17
N GLU A 383 22.21 -18.62 25.29
CA GLU A 383 20.90 -18.49 25.94
C GLU A 383 20.03 -17.41 25.28
N PHE A 384 20.65 -16.42 24.64
CA PHE A 384 19.92 -15.37 23.94
C PHE A 384 19.35 -15.89 22.61
N ALA A 385 18.04 -16.13 22.63
CA ALA A 385 17.23 -16.45 21.47
C ALA A 385 15.92 -15.65 21.52
N ARG A 386 15.41 -15.19 20.37
CA ARG A 386 14.09 -14.53 20.27
C ARG A 386 13.35 -15.01 19.03
N ALA A 387 12.13 -15.50 19.21
CA ALA A 387 11.23 -15.77 18.08
C ALA A 387 10.80 -14.46 17.41
N LEU A 388 10.99 -14.36 16.10
CA LEU A 388 10.73 -13.17 15.29
C LEU A 388 9.53 -13.30 14.34
N GLY A 389 8.79 -14.40 14.43
CA GLY A 389 7.56 -14.64 13.69
C GLY A 389 7.34 -16.12 13.37
N ASN A 390 6.11 -16.44 12.97
CA ASN A 390 5.57 -17.79 12.78
C ASN A 390 4.83 -17.90 11.43
N GLU A 391 5.00 -19.01 10.72
CA GLU A 391 4.43 -19.26 9.40
C GLU A 391 2.92 -19.49 9.42
N GLN A 392 2.37 -19.98 10.53
CA GLN A 392 0.94 -20.11 10.77
C GLN A 392 0.23 -18.75 10.87
N HIS A 393 0.99 -17.67 11.00
CA HIS A 393 0.52 -16.29 10.95
C HIS A 393 1.22 -15.50 9.84
N SER A 394 1.61 -16.19 8.76
CA SER A 394 2.24 -15.55 7.61
C SER A 394 1.22 -14.87 6.70
N VAL A 395 1.61 -13.76 6.11
CA VAL A 395 0.83 -13.05 5.09
C VAL A 395 1.73 -12.73 3.91
N LEU A 396 1.45 -13.34 2.76
CA LEU A 396 2.07 -13.00 1.48
C LEU A 396 1.19 -11.96 0.79
N ARG A 397 1.74 -10.81 0.45
CA ARG A 397 1.01 -9.68 -0.16
C ARG A 397 1.75 -9.16 -1.38
N TYR A 398 1.00 -8.91 -2.45
CA TYR A 398 1.47 -8.15 -3.61
C TYR A 398 0.55 -6.96 -3.85
N SER A 399 1.11 -5.77 -3.62
CA SER A 399 0.39 -4.51 -3.73
C SER A 399 1.31 -3.42 -4.27
N ASP A 400 0.85 -2.67 -5.26
CA ASP A 400 1.55 -1.53 -5.86
C ASP A 400 3.00 -1.84 -6.32
N GLY A 401 3.23 -3.07 -6.80
CA GLY A 401 4.55 -3.52 -7.28
C GLY A 401 5.45 -4.15 -6.21
N HIS A 402 5.03 -4.13 -4.94
CA HIS A 402 5.82 -4.66 -3.82
C HIS A 402 5.30 -6.04 -3.40
N LEU A 403 6.18 -7.06 -3.49
CA LEU A 403 5.92 -8.40 -2.97
C LEU A 403 6.51 -8.52 -1.56
N THR A 404 5.67 -8.82 -0.57
CA THR A 404 6.10 -8.93 0.83
C THR A 404 5.59 -10.21 1.48
N LEU A 405 6.46 -10.89 2.23
CA LEU A 405 6.06 -11.97 3.14
C LEU A 405 6.28 -11.50 4.57
N THR A 406 5.20 -11.47 5.35
CA THR A 406 5.24 -11.06 6.75
C THR A 406 5.01 -12.25 7.66
N TYR A 407 5.97 -12.57 8.51
CA TYR A 407 5.82 -13.51 9.63
C TYR A 407 5.44 -12.74 10.90
N LYS A 408 4.27 -13.03 11.47
CA LYS A 408 3.74 -12.36 12.67
C LYS A 408 3.85 -13.26 13.91
N GLU A 409 3.37 -12.77 15.06
CA GLU A 409 3.21 -13.55 16.30
C GLU A 409 4.52 -14.10 16.90
N GLY A 410 5.64 -13.38 16.74
CA GLY A 410 6.88 -13.66 17.49
C GLY A 410 6.81 -13.23 18.95
N GLN A 411 7.89 -13.50 19.69
CA GLN A 411 7.98 -13.19 21.12
C GLN A 411 7.88 -11.68 21.38
N PRO A 412 7.13 -11.22 22.40
CA PRO A 412 7.08 -9.81 22.78
C PRO A 412 8.45 -9.20 23.08
N CYS A 413 8.67 -7.97 22.66
CA CYS A 413 9.85 -7.18 23.03
C CYS A 413 9.60 -6.28 24.26
N SER A 414 10.60 -5.53 24.71
CA SER A 414 10.50 -4.69 25.93
C SER A 414 9.47 -3.55 25.84
N SER A 415 9.02 -3.22 24.63
CA SER A 415 7.92 -2.29 24.35
C SER A 415 6.56 -2.98 24.17
N ASN A 416 6.45 -4.28 24.46
CA ASN A 416 5.27 -5.14 24.30
C ASN A 416 4.79 -5.37 22.86
N PHE A 417 5.48 -4.82 21.85
CA PHE A 417 5.24 -5.22 20.48
C PHE A 417 5.65 -6.69 20.29
N LYS A 418 4.77 -7.49 19.68
CA LYS A 418 5.16 -8.81 19.19
C LYS A 418 6.15 -8.66 18.05
N ARG A 419 7.25 -9.41 18.12
CA ARG A 419 8.24 -9.37 17.06
C ARG A 419 7.64 -9.93 15.78
N LYS A 420 7.93 -9.26 14.67
CA LYS A 420 7.52 -9.70 13.33
C LYS A 420 8.63 -9.46 12.34
N THR A 421 8.68 -10.30 11.30
CA THR A 421 9.65 -10.19 10.22
C THR A 421 8.92 -9.89 8.93
N ILE A 422 9.31 -8.82 8.24
CA ILE A 422 8.81 -8.44 6.94
C ILE A 422 9.95 -8.64 5.94
N ILE A 423 9.73 -9.51 4.98
CA ILE A 423 10.65 -9.76 3.87
C ILE A 423 10.07 -9.07 2.64
N GLU A 424 10.76 -8.08 2.10
CA GLU A 424 10.45 -7.46 0.82
C GLU A 424 11.26 -8.16 -0.28
N PHE A 425 10.55 -8.74 -1.24
CA PHE A 425 11.16 -9.43 -2.35
C PHE A 425 11.29 -8.50 -3.56
N HIS A 426 12.48 -8.53 -4.17
CA HIS A 426 12.80 -7.75 -5.35
C HIS A 426 13.07 -8.69 -6.52
N CYS A 427 12.45 -8.43 -7.68
CA CYS A 427 12.72 -9.21 -8.88
C CYS A 427 14.18 -9.04 -9.31
N ASN A 428 14.93 -10.15 -9.34
CA ASN A 428 16.24 -10.20 -9.96
C ASN A 428 16.46 -11.59 -10.57
N LYS A 429 16.30 -11.69 -11.90
CA LYS A 429 16.42 -12.96 -12.66
C LYS A 429 17.80 -13.61 -12.54
N SER A 430 18.85 -12.83 -12.25
CA SER A 430 20.23 -13.33 -12.13
C SER A 430 20.59 -13.75 -10.70
N ALA A 431 19.78 -13.41 -9.71
CA ALA A 431 20.03 -13.69 -8.29
C ALA A 431 19.63 -15.12 -7.89
N VAL A 432 20.05 -16.11 -8.67
CA VAL A 432 19.81 -17.53 -8.40
C VAL A 432 20.60 -17.93 -7.15
N ASN A 433 19.92 -18.45 -6.12
CA ASN A 433 20.48 -18.80 -4.80
C ASN A 433 20.96 -17.61 -3.94
N SER A 434 20.39 -16.42 -4.17
CA SER A 434 20.58 -15.30 -3.26
C SER A 434 20.00 -15.56 -1.87
N LYS A 435 20.42 -14.73 -0.91
CA LYS A 435 19.99 -14.79 0.48
C LYS A 435 19.36 -13.46 0.90
N PRO A 436 18.49 -13.46 1.91
CA PRO A 436 17.94 -12.22 2.44
C PRO A 436 19.02 -11.40 3.12
N VAL A 437 18.88 -10.08 3.05
CA VAL A 437 19.78 -9.09 3.61
C VAL A 437 19.01 -8.24 4.61
N TYR A 438 19.59 -8.02 5.78
CA TYR A 438 18.99 -7.15 6.79
C TYR A 438 19.01 -5.69 6.35
N ARG A 439 17.85 -5.02 6.41
CA ARG A 439 17.71 -3.61 6.05
C ARG A 439 17.71 -2.73 7.31
N TYR A 440 16.74 -2.93 8.20
CA TYR A 440 16.63 -2.22 9.48
C TYR A 440 15.63 -2.90 10.42
N GLU A 441 15.59 -2.46 11.67
CA GLU A 441 14.58 -2.81 12.68
C GLU A 441 13.88 -1.53 13.13
N GLU A 442 12.55 -1.54 13.18
CA GLU A 442 11.79 -0.45 13.78
C GLU A 442 10.57 -1.00 14.53
N TYR A 443 10.41 -0.61 15.81
CA TYR A 443 9.32 -1.08 16.69
C TYR A 443 9.21 -2.61 16.72
N CYS A 444 10.33 -3.31 16.92
CA CYS A 444 10.42 -4.77 16.98
C CYS A 444 9.94 -5.47 15.70
N SER A 445 9.90 -4.74 14.59
CA SER A 445 9.65 -5.27 13.25
C SER A 445 10.95 -5.28 12.47
N TYR A 446 11.35 -6.46 12.00
CA TYR A 446 12.60 -6.69 11.28
C TYR A 446 12.30 -6.64 9.78
N TYR A 447 12.99 -5.75 9.05
CA TYR A 447 12.82 -5.58 7.61
C TYR A 447 14.03 -6.20 6.89
N LEU A 448 13.75 -7.16 6.02
CA LEU A 448 14.73 -7.86 5.20
C LEU A 448 14.45 -7.63 3.71
N ASP A 449 15.50 -7.50 2.92
CA ASP A 449 15.45 -7.47 1.46
C ASP A 449 15.87 -8.79 0.87
N TRP A 450 15.15 -9.27 -0.14
CA TRP A 450 15.53 -10.48 -0.85
C TRP A 450 15.37 -10.35 -2.36
N TYR A 451 16.49 -10.21 -3.05
CA TYR A 451 16.54 -10.17 -4.52
C TYR A 451 16.49 -11.59 -5.08
N THR A 452 15.46 -11.99 -5.80
CA THR A 452 15.30 -13.39 -6.24
C THR A 452 14.56 -13.50 -7.56
N PRO A 453 14.84 -14.52 -8.40
CA PRO A 453 14.06 -14.78 -9.61
C PRO A 453 12.59 -15.11 -9.31
N TYR A 454 12.27 -15.71 -8.15
CA TYR A 454 10.89 -16.10 -7.79
C TYR A 454 9.99 -14.90 -7.43
N ALA A 455 10.56 -13.70 -7.35
CA ALA A 455 9.84 -12.45 -7.18
C ALA A 455 9.67 -11.69 -8.50
N CYS A 456 10.21 -12.23 -9.58
CA CYS A 456 9.85 -11.81 -10.92
C CYS A 456 8.53 -12.47 -11.26
N ILE A 457 7.53 -11.64 -11.52
CA ILE A 457 6.43 -12.09 -12.37
C ILE A 457 7.10 -12.42 -13.71
N ASP A 458 6.88 -13.59 -14.27
CA ASP A 458 7.40 -13.94 -15.61
C ASP A 458 6.69 -13.16 -16.74
N HIS A 459 6.31 -11.91 -16.45
CA HIS A 459 6.06 -10.85 -17.42
C HIS A 459 7.27 -9.90 -17.39
N PRO A 460 7.96 -9.70 -18.53
CA PRO A 460 9.10 -8.80 -18.58
C PRO A 460 8.69 -7.38 -18.24
N LEU A 461 9.05 -7.00 -17.01
CA LEU A 461 9.16 -5.65 -16.48
C LEU A 461 7.83 -4.91 -16.36
N GLN A 462 7.67 -4.08 -15.33
CA GLN A 462 6.71 -2.99 -15.40
C GLN A 462 7.27 -1.97 -16.38
N GLU A 463 6.81 -2.06 -17.62
CA GLU A 463 7.37 -1.37 -18.75
C GLU A 463 6.88 0.08 -18.72
N LYS A 464 7.65 1.00 -18.14
CA LYS A 464 7.46 2.41 -18.46
C LYS A 464 7.62 2.55 -19.97
N CYS A 465 6.52 2.83 -20.66
CA CYS A 465 6.55 3.14 -22.08
C CYS A 465 6.60 4.66 -22.32
N SER A 466 7.12 5.39 -21.33
CA SER A 466 7.15 6.84 -21.34
C SER A 466 8.51 7.33 -20.88
N VAL A 467 9.00 8.39 -21.51
CA VAL A 467 10.27 9.04 -21.18
C VAL A 467 10.03 10.51 -20.90
N VAL A 468 10.71 11.03 -19.88
CA VAL A 468 10.74 12.46 -19.57
C VAL A 468 12.12 12.98 -19.91
N ASP A 469 12.19 13.87 -20.88
CA ASP A 469 13.43 14.55 -21.26
C ASP A 469 13.23 16.07 -21.21
N ASN A 470 14.09 16.77 -20.46
CA ASN A 470 14.02 18.23 -20.30
C ASN A 470 12.62 18.76 -19.91
N GLY A 471 11.91 18.04 -19.05
CA GLY A 471 10.55 18.39 -18.59
C GLY A 471 9.43 18.13 -19.60
N LYS A 472 9.74 17.52 -20.76
CA LYS A 472 8.76 17.08 -21.76
C LYS A 472 8.50 15.59 -21.59
N LEU A 473 7.22 15.23 -21.48
CA LEU A 473 6.79 13.83 -21.42
C LEU A 473 6.49 13.31 -22.83
N PHE A 474 7.05 12.15 -23.15
CA PHE A 474 6.71 11.36 -24.33
C PHE A 474 6.15 10.02 -23.85
N ASP A 475 5.03 9.57 -24.42
CA ASP A 475 4.34 8.36 -23.97
C ASP A 475 3.90 7.50 -25.15
N LEU A 476 4.55 6.34 -25.30
CA LEU A 476 4.27 5.33 -26.33
C LEU A 476 3.24 4.30 -25.85
N SER A 477 2.69 4.41 -24.64
CA SER A 477 1.78 3.42 -24.05
C SER A 477 0.52 3.15 -24.89
N SER A 478 0.10 4.11 -25.72
CA SER A 478 -1.03 3.95 -26.64
C SER A 478 -0.78 2.94 -27.76
N LEU A 479 0.49 2.60 -28.04
CA LEU A 479 0.87 1.59 -29.03
C LEU A 479 0.99 0.19 -28.41
N ARG A 480 0.85 0.05 -27.10
CA ARG A 480 0.91 -1.26 -26.44
C ARG A 480 -0.41 -1.99 -26.61
N TYR A 481 -0.37 -3.21 -27.15
CA TYR A 481 -1.47 -4.15 -27.02
C TYR A 481 -1.38 -4.88 -25.68
N THR A 482 -2.52 -4.99 -24.98
CA THR A 482 -2.66 -5.76 -23.73
C THR A 482 -3.64 -6.93 -23.84
N SER A 483 -4.28 -7.11 -25.00
CA SER A 483 -5.23 -8.20 -25.26
C SER A 483 -5.40 -8.44 -26.77
N ASP A 484 -5.42 -9.73 -27.18
CA ASP A 484 -5.90 -10.26 -28.46
C ASP A 484 -5.46 -9.55 -29.76
N ASN A 485 -4.26 -8.94 -29.79
CA ASN A 485 -3.68 -8.42 -31.03
C ASN A 485 -2.16 -8.18 -30.93
N ASN A 486 -1.52 -8.00 -32.09
CA ASN A 486 -0.12 -7.57 -32.24
C ASN A 486 0.03 -6.66 -33.46
N TRP A 487 1.07 -5.84 -33.49
CA TRP A 487 1.43 -5.09 -34.69
C TRP A 487 2.11 -6.00 -35.70
N VAL A 488 1.83 -5.76 -36.98
CA VAL A 488 2.51 -6.42 -38.10
C VAL A 488 3.36 -5.37 -38.80
N ALA A 489 4.67 -5.57 -38.86
CA ALA A 489 5.55 -4.66 -39.57
C ALA A 489 5.40 -4.85 -41.09
N LEU A 490 5.43 -3.75 -41.82
CA LEU A 490 5.40 -3.74 -43.29
C LEU A 490 6.81 -3.93 -43.84
N ASN A 491 6.91 -4.67 -44.93
CA ASN A 491 8.15 -4.85 -45.68
C ASN A 491 8.49 -3.54 -46.42
N GLY A 492 9.65 -2.94 -46.11
CA GLY A 492 10.16 -1.75 -46.80
C GLY A 492 10.79 -2.07 -48.16
N HIS A 493 11.21 -1.03 -48.89
CA HIS A 493 11.75 -1.17 -50.26
C HIS A 493 13.00 -2.06 -50.37
N GLU A 494 13.81 -2.16 -49.31
CA GLU A 494 15.05 -2.95 -49.27
C GLU A 494 14.89 -4.30 -48.52
N TYR A 495 13.71 -4.58 -47.96
CA TYR A 495 13.43 -5.80 -47.19
C TYR A 495 12.28 -6.59 -47.83
N ASN A 496 12.60 -7.69 -48.51
CA ASN A 496 11.59 -8.58 -49.10
C ASN A 496 11.92 -10.05 -48.77
N ASP A 497 11.58 -10.45 -47.54
CA ASP A 497 11.55 -11.86 -47.14
C ASP A 497 10.09 -12.36 -47.17
N ASP A 498 9.88 -13.64 -47.51
CA ASP A 498 8.60 -14.36 -47.37
C ASP A 498 8.28 -14.66 -45.88
N ALA A 499 8.33 -13.62 -45.05
CA ALA A 499 8.14 -13.69 -43.61
C ALA A 499 7.40 -12.46 -43.07
N GLU A 500 6.57 -12.68 -42.05
CA GLU A 500 5.87 -11.62 -41.32
C GLU A 500 6.63 -11.32 -40.02
N ILE A 501 6.87 -10.05 -39.73
CA ILE A 501 7.38 -9.61 -38.41
C ILE A 501 6.20 -9.12 -37.58
N LEU A 502 5.95 -9.82 -36.47
CA LEU A 502 4.96 -9.49 -35.46
C LEU A 502 5.67 -8.83 -34.29
N LEU A 503 5.11 -7.78 -33.71
CA LEU A 503 5.69 -7.11 -32.55
C LEU A 503 4.64 -6.48 -31.64
N ASN A 504 5.05 -6.21 -30.41
CA ASN A 504 4.33 -5.36 -29.49
C ASN A 504 5.26 -4.21 -29.04
N VAL A 505 4.70 -3.12 -28.48
CA VAL A 505 5.47 -1.94 -28.06
C VAL A 505 5.54 -1.87 -26.55
N CYS A 506 6.76 -1.90 -26.02
CA CYS A 506 7.01 -1.98 -24.58
C CYS A 506 6.10 -3.06 -23.97
N HIS A 507 6.04 -4.27 -24.56
CA HIS A 507 5.37 -5.47 -24.05
C HIS A 507 5.81 -6.68 -24.87
N ASP A 508 5.68 -7.87 -24.30
CA ASP A 508 5.77 -9.12 -25.06
C ASP A 508 4.63 -9.25 -26.07
N ILE A 509 4.90 -10.02 -27.12
CA ILE A 509 3.91 -10.40 -28.12
C ILE A 509 2.78 -11.17 -27.45
N MET A 510 1.54 -10.80 -27.78
CA MET A 510 0.37 -11.54 -27.32
C MET A 510 0.32 -12.90 -27.99
N PRO A 511 0.15 -14.02 -27.25
CA PRO A 511 0.09 -15.36 -27.81
C PRO A 511 -1.28 -15.64 -28.46
N SER A 512 -1.72 -14.76 -29.36
CA SER A 512 -3.03 -14.79 -30.01
C SER A 512 -2.89 -14.68 -31.53
N GLY A 513 -3.90 -15.18 -32.25
CA GLY A 513 -3.97 -15.12 -33.71
C GLY A 513 -2.74 -15.70 -34.41
N LYS A 514 -2.05 -14.88 -35.21
CA LYS A 514 -0.88 -15.32 -35.99
C LYS A 514 0.38 -15.58 -35.13
N ALA A 515 0.42 -15.10 -33.89
CA ALA A 515 1.56 -15.13 -32.99
C ALA A 515 1.59 -16.33 -32.01
N VAL A 516 0.62 -17.25 -32.09
CA VAL A 516 0.51 -18.42 -31.17
C VAL A 516 1.79 -19.28 -31.11
N LYS A 517 2.57 -19.32 -32.20
CA LYS A 517 3.83 -20.09 -32.27
C LYS A 517 5.08 -19.25 -31.95
N CYS A 518 4.94 -17.97 -31.63
CA CYS A 518 6.08 -17.13 -31.27
C CYS A 518 6.59 -17.48 -29.86
N PRO A 519 7.90 -17.33 -29.57
CA PRO A 519 8.42 -17.49 -28.22
C PRO A 519 7.71 -16.56 -27.24
N THR A 520 7.33 -17.08 -26.08
CA THR A 520 6.42 -16.43 -25.12
C THR A 520 7.01 -15.22 -24.41
N ASP A 521 8.32 -15.05 -24.45
CA ASP A 521 9.10 -14.00 -23.80
C ASP A 521 9.73 -13.02 -24.79
N SER A 522 9.15 -12.93 -26.00
CA SER A 522 9.63 -12.14 -27.13
C SER A 522 8.74 -10.92 -27.37
N ALA A 523 9.34 -9.74 -27.49
CA ALA A 523 8.63 -8.50 -27.84
C ALA A 523 8.47 -8.34 -29.36
N ILE A 524 9.32 -9.01 -30.13
CA ILE A 524 9.30 -9.03 -31.59
C ILE A 524 9.63 -10.42 -32.13
N CYS A 525 8.88 -10.91 -33.11
CA CYS A 525 8.93 -12.28 -33.61
C CYS A 525 8.84 -12.29 -35.14
N LEU A 526 9.74 -13.03 -35.77
CA LEU A 526 9.67 -13.36 -37.19
C LEU A 526 8.87 -14.65 -37.36
N LYS A 527 7.94 -14.66 -38.31
CA LYS A 527 7.17 -15.84 -38.70
C LYS A 527 7.33 -16.08 -40.20
N LYS A 528 7.92 -17.21 -40.57
CA LYS A 528 8.06 -17.62 -41.97
C LYS A 528 6.82 -18.34 -42.48
N PHE A 529 6.66 -18.41 -43.80
CA PHE A 529 5.54 -19.10 -44.44
C PHE A 529 5.45 -20.60 -44.10
N ASP A 530 6.59 -21.25 -43.86
CA ASP A 530 6.67 -22.66 -43.41
C ASP A 530 6.20 -22.87 -41.96
N GLY A 531 5.82 -21.79 -41.26
CA GLY A 531 5.34 -21.81 -39.89
C GLY A 531 6.44 -21.80 -38.83
N THR A 532 7.71 -21.71 -39.22
CA THR A 532 8.83 -21.51 -38.29
C THR A 532 8.82 -20.09 -37.74
N THR A 533 9.12 -19.97 -36.44
CA THR A 533 9.14 -18.70 -35.71
C THR A 533 10.51 -18.46 -35.10
N LYS A 534 10.90 -17.20 -34.98
CA LYS A 534 12.17 -16.79 -34.40
C LYS A 534 12.00 -15.52 -33.57
N SER A 535 12.54 -15.49 -32.35
CA SER A 535 12.60 -14.27 -31.54
C SER A 535 13.60 -13.30 -32.15
N LEU A 536 13.17 -12.05 -32.41
CA LEU A 536 14.04 -10.96 -32.86
C LEU A 536 14.47 -10.02 -31.73
N GLY A 537 14.10 -10.34 -30.49
CA GLY A 537 14.41 -9.53 -29.32
C GLY A 537 13.29 -9.51 -28.28
N ARG A 538 13.69 -9.16 -27.07
CA ARG A 538 12.89 -9.08 -25.85
C ARG A 538 12.89 -7.64 -25.35
N TYR A 539 11.83 -7.23 -24.67
CA TYR A 539 11.83 -5.94 -24.00
C TYR A 539 12.63 -6.02 -22.70
N GLN A 540 13.74 -5.28 -22.65
CA GLN A 540 14.64 -5.24 -21.50
C GLN A 540 14.87 -3.83 -20.96
N HIS A 541 14.64 -2.80 -21.79
CA HIS A 541 14.99 -1.41 -21.49
C HIS A 541 13.90 -0.44 -21.96
N GLU A 542 13.70 0.63 -21.19
CA GLU A 542 12.76 1.72 -21.48
C GLU A 542 13.13 2.47 -22.77
N PRO A 543 12.15 3.12 -23.44
CA PRO A 543 12.44 3.95 -24.61
C PRO A 543 13.32 5.15 -24.25
N VAL A 544 14.22 5.52 -25.16
CA VAL A 544 15.15 6.64 -24.99
C VAL A 544 14.82 7.75 -25.99
N TYR A 545 14.79 8.99 -25.53
CA TYR A 545 14.64 10.16 -26.39
C TYR A 545 16.01 10.68 -26.85
N ASN A 546 16.15 10.90 -28.16
CA ASN A 546 17.33 11.53 -28.74
C ASN A 546 16.97 12.97 -29.14
N ASP A 547 17.49 13.94 -28.37
CA ASP A 547 17.21 15.36 -28.61
C ASP A 547 17.89 15.91 -29.88
N VAL A 548 18.91 15.24 -30.43
CA VAL A 548 19.57 15.65 -31.69
C VAL A 548 18.71 15.28 -32.88
N THR A 549 18.23 14.04 -32.93
CA THR A 549 17.41 13.53 -34.05
C THR A 549 15.91 13.81 -33.85
N LYS A 550 15.50 14.24 -32.65
CA LYS A 550 14.10 14.45 -32.25
C LYS A 550 13.24 13.18 -32.37
N THR A 551 13.84 12.02 -32.10
CA THR A 551 13.17 10.71 -32.21
C THR A 551 13.19 9.94 -30.88
N LEU A 552 12.25 9.01 -30.73
CA LEU A 552 12.28 8.01 -29.66
C LEU A 552 12.86 6.71 -30.22
N GLN A 553 13.70 6.04 -29.45
CA GLN A 553 14.27 4.75 -29.80
C GLN A 553 13.89 3.70 -28.77
N LEU A 554 13.49 2.53 -29.26
CA LEU A 554 13.21 1.35 -28.45
C LEU A 554 14.05 0.18 -28.94
N ASN A 555 14.84 -0.39 -28.02
CA ASN A 555 15.81 -1.44 -28.33
C ASN A 555 15.34 -2.76 -27.72
N TYR A 556 15.07 -3.73 -28.59
CA TYR A 556 14.79 -5.11 -28.20
C TYR A 556 16.06 -5.95 -28.35
N THR A 557 16.49 -6.57 -27.27
CA THR A 557 17.76 -7.32 -27.19
C THR A 557 17.49 -8.75 -26.77
N ASP A 558 18.51 -9.60 -26.78
CA ASP A 558 18.41 -10.99 -26.29
C ASP A 558 17.43 -11.89 -27.07
N GLY A 559 17.36 -11.70 -28.40
CA GLY A 559 16.62 -12.59 -29.29
C GLY A 559 17.33 -13.94 -29.51
N ASP A 560 16.82 -14.71 -30.47
CA ASP A 560 17.39 -16.00 -30.80
C ASP A 560 18.81 -15.89 -31.34
N LYS A 561 19.57 -16.99 -31.26
CA LYS A 561 20.95 -17.02 -31.77
C LYS A 561 21.00 -16.78 -33.28
N CYS A 562 22.01 -16.03 -33.70
CA CYS A 562 22.36 -15.75 -35.09
C CYS A 562 23.88 -15.95 -35.28
N ARG A 563 24.40 -15.69 -36.48
CA ARG A 563 25.81 -15.98 -36.82
C ARG A 563 26.81 -15.20 -35.96
N SER A 564 26.46 -13.97 -35.59
CA SER A 564 27.34 -13.04 -34.86
C SER A 564 26.91 -12.81 -33.40
N GLY A 565 26.08 -13.68 -32.83
CA GLY A 565 25.62 -13.56 -31.43
C GLY A 565 24.13 -13.84 -31.25
N LYS A 566 23.41 -12.89 -30.64
CA LYS A 566 21.95 -12.91 -30.46
C LYS A 566 21.30 -11.80 -31.28
N ILE A 567 20.09 -12.04 -31.77
CA ILE A 567 19.37 -11.03 -32.54
C ILE A 567 18.96 -9.87 -31.64
N PHE A 568 19.05 -8.66 -32.17
CA PHE A 568 18.44 -7.47 -31.60
C PHE A 568 17.67 -6.67 -32.66
N THR A 569 16.72 -5.87 -32.22
CA THR A 569 15.92 -5.01 -33.09
C THR A 569 15.84 -3.60 -32.50
N VAL A 570 15.99 -2.59 -33.36
CA VAL A 570 15.85 -1.18 -32.99
C VAL A 570 14.67 -0.58 -33.72
N ILE A 571 13.73 -0.01 -32.97
CA ILE A 571 12.58 0.73 -33.53
C ILE A 571 12.80 2.22 -33.28
N THR A 572 12.78 3.02 -34.35
CA THR A 572 12.86 4.48 -34.28
C THR A 572 11.49 5.08 -34.56
N PHE A 573 10.94 5.81 -33.59
CA PHE A 573 9.65 6.46 -33.69
C PHE A 573 9.79 7.95 -34.04
N PHE A 574 9.03 8.39 -35.04
CA PHE A 574 8.98 9.76 -35.52
C PHE A 574 7.62 10.39 -35.19
N CYS A 575 7.63 11.53 -34.48
CA CYS A 575 6.42 12.28 -34.18
C CYS A 575 5.74 12.75 -35.48
N SER A 576 4.55 12.21 -35.76
CA SER A 576 3.73 12.55 -36.93
C SER A 576 2.30 12.87 -36.48
N PRO A 577 1.96 14.14 -36.19
CA PRO A 577 0.65 14.53 -35.70
C PRO A 577 -0.48 14.11 -36.65
N GLY A 578 -1.59 13.59 -36.11
CA GLY A 578 -2.77 13.19 -36.89
C GLY A 578 -2.70 11.79 -37.52
N ILE A 579 -1.60 11.06 -37.35
CA ILE A 579 -1.42 9.70 -37.86
C ILE A 579 -1.39 8.73 -36.67
N SER A 580 -2.50 8.05 -36.37
CA SER A 580 -2.61 7.11 -35.24
C SER A 580 -2.55 5.64 -35.63
N ASP A 581 -2.85 5.29 -36.89
CA ASP A 581 -3.15 3.91 -37.29
C ASP A 581 -2.12 3.32 -38.27
N ASN A 582 -0.95 3.94 -38.40
CA ASN A 582 0.12 3.41 -39.25
C ASN A 582 0.90 2.29 -38.56
N ALA A 583 1.34 1.31 -39.35
CA ALA A 583 2.19 0.22 -38.90
C ALA A 583 3.69 0.58 -39.03
N PRO A 584 4.59 -0.07 -38.26
CA PRO A 584 6.03 0.11 -38.42
C PRO A 584 6.51 -0.50 -39.74
N VAL A 585 7.58 0.06 -40.31
CA VAL A 585 8.18 -0.40 -41.57
C VAL A 585 9.59 -0.90 -41.30
N VAL A 586 9.93 -2.07 -41.83
CA VAL A 586 11.29 -2.61 -41.78
C VAL A 586 12.14 -1.89 -42.83
N VAL A 587 13.13 -1.11 -42.39
CA VAL A 587 13.98 -0.31 -43.29
C VAL A 587 15.25 -1.05 -43.66
N THR A 588 15.88 -1.74 -42.72
CA THR A 588 17.15 -2.42 -42.97
C THR A 588 17.31 -3.64 -42.08
N LYS A 589 17.98 -4.65 -42.61
CA LYS A 589 18.40 -5.87 -41.92
C LYS A 589 19.89 -6.10 -42.19
N SER A 590 20.67 -6.47 -41.17
CA SER A 590 22.08 -6.76 -41.40
C SER A 590 22.28 -8.03 -42.21
N SER A 591 23.39 -8.09 -42.96
CA SER A 591 23.75 -9.22 -43.83
C SER A 591 23.99 -10.54 -43.09
N ASP A 592 24.15 -10.50 -41.77
CA ASP A 592 24.34 -11.66 -40.89
C ASP A 592 23.05 -12.13 -40.19
N ASP A 593 21.91 -11.52 -40.53
CA ASP A 593 20.58 -11.76 -39.96
C ASP A 593 20.50 -11.55 -38.44
N CYS A 594 21.42 -10.74 -37.87
CA CYS A 594 21.50 -10.48 -36.42
C CYS A 594 20.86 -9.16 -35.97
N SER A 595 20.59 -8.22 -36.87
CA SER A 595 20.04 -6.92 -36.51
C SER A 595 18.96 -6.45 -37.48
N TYR A 596 17.90 -5.89 -36.91
CA TYR A 596 16.74 -5.36 -37.63
C TYR A 596 16.51 -3.91 -37.21
N TYR A 597 16.23 -3.06 -38.19
CA TYR A 597 15.95 -1.64 -37.98
C TYR A 597 14.58 -1.32 -38.56
N LEU A 598 13.69 -0.80 -37.71
CA LEU A 598 12.33 -0.42 -38.07
C LEU A 598 12.12 1.07 -37.84
N GLU A 599 11.30 1.67 -38.69
CA GLU A 599 10.85 3.05 -38.58
C GLU A 599 9.34 3.09 -38.36
N TRP A 600 8.89 3.99 -37.48
CA TRP A 600 7.48 4.14 -37.17
C TRP A 600 7.07 5.60 -37.04
N HIS A 601 6.28 6.07 -38.00
CA HIS A 601 5.66 7.39 -37.97
C HIS A 601 4.32 7.35 -37.24
N THR A 602 4.23 8.01 -36.09
CA THR A 602 3.04 7.92 -35.22
C THR A 602 2.85 9.18 -34.36
N ALA A 603 1.59 9.51 -34.08
CA ALA A 603 1.20 10.57 -33.15
C ALA A 603 1.65 10.29 -31.70
N ALA A 604 1.78 9.02 -31.31
CA ALA A 604 2.21 8.62 -29.96
C ALA A 604 3.64 9.07 -29.63
N ALA A 605 4.49 9.28 -30.64
CA ALA A 605 5.86 9.74 -30.45
C ALA A 605 5.98 11.25 -30.19
N CYS A 606 4.87 11.98 -30.21
CA CYS A 606 4.85 13.42 -29.96
C CYS A 606 4.80 13.75 -28.46
N VAL A 607 5.25 14.96 -28.10
CA VAL A 607 5.22 15.46 -26.72
C VAL A 607 3.78 15.54 -26.21
N VAL A 608 3.52 15.01 -25.01
CA VAL A 608 2.22 15.12 -24.33
C VAL A 608 2.00 16.55 -23.86
N THR A 609 0.94 17.21 -24.35
CA THR A 609 0.59 18.59 -23.98
C THR A 609 -0.82 18.67 -23.41
N LYS A 610 -1.02 19.38 -22.30
CA LYS A 610 -2.37 19.70 -21.78
C LYS A 610 -3.02 20.80 -22.61
N LYS A 611 -4.30 20.62 -22.97
CA LYS A 611 -5.12 21.62 -23.66
C LYS A 611 -6.41 21.85 -22.91
N LYS A 612 -6.80 23.11 -22.80
CA LYS A 612 -8.08 23.54 -22.24
C LYS A 612 -9.01 23.90 -23.39
N GLY A 613 -10.15 23.23 -23.47
CA GLY A 613 -11.20 23.51 -24.45
C GLY A 613 -12.27 24.48 -23.91
N ALA A 614 -13.14 24.92 -24.81
CA ALA A 614 -14.32 25.72 -24.51
C ALA A 614 -15.56 24.98 -25.07
N ASP A 615 -16.75 25.29 -24.55
CA ASP A 615 -18.03 24.77 -25.09
C ASP A 615 -18.10 23.23 -25.17
N CYS A 616 -17.59 22.55 -24.14
CA CYS A 616 -17.52 21.08 -24.05
C CYS A 616 -16.75 20.40 -25.20
N GLN A 617 -15.89 21.12 -25.93
CA GLN A 617 -15.05 20.59 -27.00
C GLN A 617 -13.58 20.81 -26.70
N VAL A 618 -12.76 19.77 -26.84
CA VAL A 618 -11.30 19.82 -26.65
C VAL A 618 -10.63 19.22 -27.87
N GLU A 619 -10.00 20.05 -28.71
CA GLU A 619 -9.34 19.59 -29.93
C GLU A 619 -7.98 18.96 -29.64
N ASN A 620 -7.86 17.65 -29.84
CA ASN A 620 -6.59 16.94 -29.74
C ASN A 620 -5.83 17.00 -31.08
N LYS A 621 -5.11 18.11 -31.30
CA LYS A 621 -4.27 18.28 -32.51
C LYS A 621 -3.17 17.22 -32.69
N ILE A 622 -2.85 16.43 -31.66
CA ILE A 622 -1.83 15.35 -31.74
C ILE A 622 -2.48 14.09 -32.32
N ALA A 623 -3.66 13.71 -31.82
CA ALA A 623 -4.40 12.53 -32.28
C ALA A 623 -5.35 12.79 -33.47
N GLY A 624 -5.47 14.04 -33.94
CA GLY A 624 -6.34 14.40 -35.07
C GLY A 624 -7.85 14.29 -34.79
N LYS A 625 -8.26 14.14 -33.53
CA LYS A 625 -9.67 14.02 -33.13
C LYS A 625 -10.18 15.35 -32.56
N ARG A 626 -11.36 15.77 -33.04
CA ARG A 626 -12.13 16.90 -32.49
C ARG A 626 -13.04 16.45 -31.37
#